data_AF-A0A2M7P7M3-F1
#
_entry.id   AF-A0A2M7P7M3-F1
#
_cell.length_a   1.000
_cell.length_b   1.000
_cell.length_c   1.000
_cell.angle_alpha   90.00
_cell.angle_beta   90.00
_cell.angle_gamma   90.00
#
_symmetry.space_group_name_H-M   'P 1'
#
loop_
_entity.id
_entity.type
_entity.pdbx_description
1 polymer ?
#
loop_
_entity_poly.entity_id
_entity_poly.type
_entity_poly.pdbx_seq_one_letter_code
_entity_poly.pdbx_strand_id
1 'polypeptide(L)'
;MAPLVAGLRIDVDTLRGTRLGVPALVRLLDQAGIQASFFFSVGPDNMGRHLWRLLRPSFLMKMLRTRAASLYGWDILWKGTLWPGPGIGQHAAEQIRQAAAAGHEIGLHAWDHHGWQTRIAGLDQAAVTRELRRGWERLAGIIGRLPDSAAAPAWRITDAALAAREAFPCRYNSDCRGRSAFYPVVNGRPLSQLQIPTTLPTYDELIGASVTPETYNDYLLGLFQPGR
;
A
#
# COMPACT_ATOMS: atom_id res chain seq x y z
N MET A 1 -14.32 17.86 -24.33
CA MET A 1 -13.77 16.59 -23.86
C MET A 1 -13.90 16.56 -22.35
N ALA A 2 -14.34 15.44 -21.76
CA ALA A 2 -14.32 15.32 -20.30
C ALA A 2 -12.86 15.43 -19.81
N PRO A 3 -12.60 16.14 -18.71
CA PRO A 3 -11.25 16.23 -18.17
C PRO A 3 -10.72 14.84 -17.84
N LEU A 4 -9.42 14.63 -18.07
CA LEU A 4 -8.73 13.44 -17.59
C LEU A 4 -8.69 13.53 -16.05
N VAL A 5 -9.37 12.60 -15.37
CA VAL A 5 -9.37 12.53 -13.91
C VAL A 5 -8.51 11.34 -13.50
N ALA A 6 -7.53 11.58 -12.63
CA ALA A 6 -6.60 10.57 -12.14
C ALA A 6 -6.64 10.52 -10.61
N GLY A 7 -6.72 9.33 -10.04
CA GLY A 7 -6.50 9.11 -8.61
C GLY A 7 -5.05 8.71 -8.35
N LEU A 8 -4.37 9.41 -7.43
CA LEU A 8 -3.04 9.03 -6.98
C LEU A 8 -3.14 8.25 -5.66
N ARG A 9 -2.86 6.95 -5.74
CA ARG A 9 -2.72 6.06 -4.59
C ARG A 9 -1.25 5.92 -4.20
N ILE A 10 -0.96 6.05 -2.91
CA ILE A 10 0.39 5.94 -2.34
C ILE A 10 0.38 4.90 -1.23
N ASP A 11 1.05 3.77 -1.46
CA ASP A 11 1.21 2.71 -0.46
C ASP A 11 2.46 2.98 0.40
N VAL A 12 2.27 3.06 1.72
CA VAL A 12 3.33 3.37 2.69
C VAL A 12 3.58 2.14 3.57
N ASP A 13 4.55 1.33 3.13
CA ASP A 13 4.75 -0.03 3.67
C ASP A 13 5.76 -0.13 4.82
N THR A 14 6.63 0.88 4.98
CA THR A 14 7.82 0.80 5.87
C THR A 14 7.92 1.98 6.81
N LEU A 15 8.64 1.78 7.92
CA LEU A 15 8.99 2.85 8.85
C LEU A 15 9.83 3.92 8.16
N ARG A 16 10.81 3.52 7.35
CA ARG A 16 11.66 4.47 6.60
C ARG A 16 10.84 5.29 5.60
N GLY A 17 9.95 4.62 4.84
CA GLY A 17 9.03 5.28 3.91
C GLY A 17 8.12 6.26 4.63
N THR A 18 7.59 5.89 5.79
CA THR A 18 6.77 6.77 6.62
C THR A 18 7.56 7.96 7.16
N ARG A 19 8.77 7.75 7.70
CA ARG A 19 9.57 8.83 8.32
C ARG A 19 10.16 9.82 7.32
N LEU A 20 10.61 9.33 6.16
CA LEU A 20 11.37 10.13 5.20
C LEU A 20 10.58 10.42 3.92
N GLY A 21 9.87 9.41 3.42
CA GLY A 21 9.13 9.50 2.16
C GLY A 21 7.88 10.35 2.28
N VAL A 22 7.05 10.12 3.31
CA VAL A 22 5.77 10.83 3.48
C VAL A 22 5.97 12.34 3.59
N PRO A 23 6.87 12.90 4.42
CA PRO A 23 7.07 14.35 4.46
C PRO A 23 7.53 14.94 3.12
N ALA A 24 8.33 14.20 2.34
CA ALA A 24 8.78 14.64 1.03
C ALA A 24 7.64 14.62 0.00
N LEU A 25 6.82 13.57 0.00
CA LEU A 25 5.66 13.44 -0.88
C LEU A 25 4.61 14.50 -0.55
N VAL A 26 4.29 14.72 0.73
CA VAL A 26 3.36 15.77 1.15
C VAL A 26 3.79 17.15 0.64
N ARG A 27 5.08 17.51 0.78
CA ARG A 27 5.59 18.78 0.23
C ARG A 27 5.46 18.87 -1.29
N LEU A 28 5.78 17.79 -2.00
CA LEU A 28 5.71 17.77 -3.46
C LEU A 28 4.27 17.87 -3.97
N LEU A 29 3.35 17.18 -3.30
CA LEU A 29 1.92 17.20 -3.62
C LEU A 29 1.31 18.58 -3.34
N ASP A 30 1.68 19.21 -2.23
CA ASP A 30 1.27 20.57 -1.88
C ASP A 30 1.75 21.59 -2.93
N GLN A 31 3.02 21.52 -3.34
CA GLN A 31 3.57 22.36 -4.40
C GLN A 31 2.84 22.18 -5.74
N ALA A 32 2.32 20.99 -6.01
CA ALA A 32 1.56 20.68 -7.21
C ALA A 32 0.05 20.97 -7.07
N GLY A 33 -0.45 21.32 -5.87
CA GLY A 33 -1.87 21.46 -5.59
C GLY A 33 -2.67 20.15 -5.71
N ILE A 34 -2.02 19.00 -5.48
CA ILE A 34 -2.60 17.66 -5.67
C ILE A 34 -2.93 17.03 -4.31
N GLN A 35 -4.09 16.41 -4.22
CA GLN A 35 -4.47 15.53 -3.12
C GLN A 35 -4.34 14.06 -3.55
N ALA A 36 -3.93 13.21 -2.61
CA ALA A 36 -3.70 11.78 -2.84
C ALA A 36 -4.31 10.94 -1.72
N SER A 37 -4.42 9.63 -1.96
CA SER A 37 -4.83 8.65 -0.95
C SER A 37 -3.62 7.87 -0.46
N PHE A 38 -3.26 8.08 0.81
CA PHE A 38 -2.15 7.39 1.46
C PHE A 38 -2.66 6.17 2.23
N PHE A 39 -2.13 4.99 1.91
CA PHE A 39 -2.46 3.75 2.58
C PHE A 39 -1.30 3.33 3.48
N PHE A 40 -1.51 3.34 4.80
CA PHE A 40 -0.44 3.10 5.77
C PHE A 40 -0.43 1.68 6.31
N SER A 41 0.77 1.10 6.38
CA SER A 41 1.06 0.00 7.30
C SER A 41 1.47 0.57 8.66
N VAL A 42 0.81 0.12 9.74
CA VAL A 42 0.96 0.79 11.07
C VAL A 42 1.47 -0.12 12.20
N GLY A 43 1.58 -1.42 11.96
CA GLY A 43 2.15 -2.38 12.91
C GLY A 43 3.66 -2.57 12.71
N PRO A 44 4.22 -3.77 12.94
CA PRO A 44 5.66 -4.00 12.89
C PRO A 44 6.23 -3.86 11.48
N ASP A 45 7.33 -3.13 11.33
CA ASP A 45 8.09 -3.06 10.08
C ASP A 45 8.87 -4.35 9.84
N ASN A 46 8.18 -5.35 9.31
CA ASN A 46 8.75 -6.65 8.97
C ASN A 46 9.26 -6.72 7.53
N MET A 47 9.35 -5.59 6.80
CA MET A 47 9.79 -5.59 5.40
C MET A 47 11.25 -6.03 5.24
N GLY A 48 12.09 -5.81 6.26
CA GLY A 48 13.45 -6.36 6.32
C GLY A 48 13.51 -7.89 6.30
N ARG A 49 12.40 -8.61 6.54
CA ARG A 49 12.34 -10.07 6.40
C ARG A 49 12.29 -10.53 4.93
N HIS A 50 12.02 -9.63 3.98
CA HIS A 50 12.21 -9.91 2.55
C HIS A 50 13.67 -10.16 2.18
N LEU A 51 14.63 -9.88 3.07
CA LEU A 51 16.03 -10.21 2.84
C LEU A 51 16.25 -11.73 2.68
N TRP A 52 15.38 -12.58 3.24
CA TRP A 52 15.38 -14.03 2.96
C TRP A 52 15.00 -14.36 1.50
N ARG A 53 14.32 -13.46 0.77
CA ARG A 53 14.09 -13.58 -0.68
C ARG A 53 15.33 -13.22 -1.50
N LEU A 54 16.37 -12.63 -0.92
CA LEU A 54 17.69 -12.51 -1.59
C LEU A 54 18.28 -13.90 -1.90
N LEU A 55 17.84 -14.94 -1.18
CA LEU A 55 18.21 -16.33 -1.46
C LEU A 55 17.41 -16.95 -2.63
N ARG A 56 16.42 -16.24 -3.20
CA ARG A 56 15.63 -16.72 -4.36
C ARG A 56 16.16 -16.14 -5.68
N PRO A 57 16.46 -16.98 -6.70
CA PRO A 57 17.13 -16.54 -7.93
C PRO A 57 16.41 -15.41 -8.69
N SER A 58 15.07 -15.45 -8.71
CA SER A 58 14.26 -14.48 -9.46
C SER A 58 14.33 -13.05 -8.89
N PHE A 59 14.57 -12.91 -7.59
CA PHE A 59 14.67 -11.61 -6.92
C PHE A 59 16.08 -11.02 -7.04
N LEU A 60 17.11 -11.86 -7.03
CA LEU A 60 18.49 -11.46 -7.32
C LEU A 60 18.62 -10.89 -8.74
N MET A 61 17.95 -11.52 -9.71
CA MET A 61 17.85 -11.00 -11.08
C MET A 61 17.09 -9.66 -11.15
N LYS A 62 16.04 -9.46 -10.34
CA LYS A 62 15.32 -8.17 -10.22
C LYS A 62 16.22 -7.07 -9.63
N MET A 63 17.14 -7.39 -8.72
CA MET A 63 18.11 -6.44 -8.15
C MET A 63 19.26 -6.09 -9.10
N LEU A 64 19.79 -7.08 -9.82
CA LEU A 64 20.84 -6.86 -10.83
C LEU A 64 20.38 -5.90 -11.93
N ARG A 65 19.10 -6.00 -12.32
CA ARG A 65 18.49 -5.10 -13.33
C ARG A 65 18.26 -3.67 -12.84
N THR A 66 18.10 -3.46 -11.54
CA THR A 66 17.67 -2.16 -10.97
C THR A 66 18.77 -1.39 -10.24
N ARG A 67 20.02 -1.89 -10.20
CA ARG A 67 21.15 -1.30 -9.45
C ARG A 67 20.81 -0.97 -7.97
N ALA A 68 19.87 -1.72 -7.36
CA ALA A 68 19.40 -1.45 -6.01
C ALA A 68 20.42 -1.79 -4.90
N ALA A 69 21.58 -2.37 -5.24
CA ALA A 69 22.61 -2.76 -4.28
C ALA A 69 23.25 -1.57 -3.53
N SER A 70 23.27 -0.35 -4.11
CA SER A 70 23.85 0.84 -3.47
C SER A 70 22.91 1.57 -2.50
N LEU A 71 21.67 1.07 -2.30
CA LEU A 71 20.65 1.70 -1.44
C LEU A 71 20.51 1.07 -0.05
N TYR A 72 21.23 -0.02 0.25
CA TYR A 72 21.03 -0.80 1.47
C TYR A 72 22.35 -1.05 2.20
N GLY A 73 22.47 -0.49 3.41
CA GLY A 73 23.60 -0.72 4.30
C GLY A 73 23.63 -2.13 4.89
N TRP A 74 24.82 -2.57 5.28
CA TRP A 74 25.08 -3.86 5.93
C TRP A 74 24.39 -4.03 7.30
N ASP A 75 23.86 -2.95 7.88
CA ASP A 75 23.18 -2.91 9.17
C ASP A 75 21.78 -3.57 9.16
N ILE A 76 21.20 -3.76 7.96
CA ILE A 76 19.88 -4.38 7.77
C ILE A 76 19.96 -5.92 7.78
N LEU A 77 21.11 -6.52 7.41
CA LEU A 77 21.28 -7.97 7.38
C LEU A 77 21.19 -8.64 8.76
N TRP A 78 21.67 -7.97 9.80
CA TRP A 78 21.79 -8.55 11.14
C TRP A 78 20.54 -8.41 12.02
N LYS A 79 19.55 -7.61 11.61
CA LYS A 79 18.32 -7.38 12.39
C LYS A 79 17.19 -8.36 12.09
N GLY A 80 17.48 -9.43 11.35
CA GLY A 80 16.50 -10.37 10.78
C GLY A 80 16.30 -11.67 11.56
N THR A 81 16.35 -11.69 12.90
CA THR A 81 16.20 -12.91 13.69
C THR A 81 15.26 -12.73 14.89
N LEU A 82 14.12 -13.44 14.84
CA LEU A 82 13.17 -13.75 15.93
C LEU A 82 12.23 -12.64 16.50
N TRP A 83 12.57 -11.35 16.45
CA TRP A 83 11.70 -10.29 17.03
C TRP A 83 10.83 -9.56 15.98
N PRO A 84 9.59 -9.10 16.30
CA PRO A 84 8.86 -8.20 15.41
C PRO A 84 9.69 -6.94 15.12
N GLY A 85 9.68 -6.48 13.88
CA GLY A 85 10.31 -5.22 13.51
C GLY A 85 9.70 -4.02 14.27
N PRO A 86 10.37 -2.85 14.25
CA PRO A 86 9.91 -1.68 14.98
C PRO A 86 8.50 -1.27 14.54
N GLY A 87 7.64 -0.90 15.49
CA GLY A 87 6.25 -0.50 15.19
C GLY A 87 6.20 0.81 14.40
N ILE A 88 5.71 0.78 13.16
CA ILE A 88 5.64 1.94 12.26
C ILE A 88 4.80 3.04 12.89
N GLY A 89 3.57 2.72 13.26
CA GLY A 89 2.64 3.69 13.83
C GLY A 89 3.11 4.24 15.17
N GLN A 90 4.00 3.56 15.90
CA GLN A 90 4.59 4.07 17.14
C GLN A 90 5.70 5.09 16.87
N HIS A 91 6.57 4.81 15.90
CA HIS A 91 7.79 5.59 15.67
C HIS A 91 7.63 6.67 14.60
N ALA A 92 6.53 6.67 13.85
CA ALA A 92 6.27 7.62 12.77
C ALA A 92 4.82 8.16 12.77
N ALA A 93 4.18 8.19 13.94
CA ALA A 93 2.82 8.73 14.10
C ALA A 93 2.69 10.18 13.59
N GLU A 94 3.74 10.99 13.78
CA GLU A 94 3.73 12.39 13.41
C GLU A 94 3.66 12.58 11.89
N GLN A 95 4.39 11.78 11.11
CA GLN A 95 4.37 11.87 9.65
C GLN A 95 3.02 11.40 9.07
N ILE A 96 2.38 10.44 9.73
CA ILE A 96 1.02 10.01 9.37
C ILE A 96 0.01 11.14 9.65
N ARG A 97 0.11 11.79 10.83
CA ARG A 97 -0.70 12.98 11.14
C ARG A 97 -0.45 14.13 10.17
N GLN A 98 0.79 14.35 9.77
CA GLN A 98 1.15 15.38 8.80
C GLN A 98 0.43 15.16 7.47
N ALA A 99 0.40 13.92 6.95
CA ALA A 99 -0.35 13.63 5.73
C ALA A 99 -1.85 13.90 5.89
N ALA A 100 -2.44 13.51 7.03
CA ALA A 100 -3.84 13.78 7.32
C ALA A 100 -4.14 15.28 7.42
N ALA A 101 -3.28 16.04 8.09
CA ALA A 101 -3.42 17.49 8.27
C ALA A 101 -3.24 18.27 6.96
N ALA A 102 -2.50 17.72 5.99
CA ALA A 102 -2.37 18.26 4.64
C ALA A 102 -3.62 18.02 3.76
N GLY A 103 -4.68 17.42 4.30
CA GLY A 103 -5.94 17.19 3.61
C GLY A 103 -5.99 15.90 2.78
N HIS A 104 -4.94 15.07 2.83
CA HIS A 104 -4.91 13.82 2.09
C HIS A 104 -5.89 12.79 2.68
N GLU A 105 -6.38 11.90 1.83
CA GLU A 105 -7.17 10.75 2.27
C GLU A 105 -6.23 9.74 2.95
N ILE A 106 -6.67 9.18 4.08
CA ILE A 106 -5.86 8.26 4.88
C ILE A 106 -6.57 6.92 5.00
N GLY A 107 -5.98 5.91 4.37
CA GLY A 107 -6.48 4.54 4.37
C GLY A 107 -5.59 3.56 5.13
N LEU A 108 -6.17 2.44 5.53
CA LEU A 108 -5.41 1.32 6.09
C LEU A 108 -4.83 0.46 4.96
N HIS A 109 -3.53 0.23 4.98
CA HIS A 109 -2.90 -0.80 4.14
C HIS A 109 -2.82 -2.13 4.88
N ALA A 110 -2.19 -2.14 6.06
CA ALA A 110 -2.10 -3.34 6.90
C ALA A 110 -1.71 -3.02 8.35
N TRP A 111 -1.98 -3.97 9.25
CA TRP A 111 -1.24 -4.05 10.50
C TRP A 111 0.20 -4.50 10.24
N ASP A 112 0.39 -5.71 9.72
CA ASP A 112 1.70 -6.25 9.29
C ASP A 112 1.67 -6.48 7.78
N HIS A 113 2.31 -5.60 7.02
CA HIS A 113 2.36 -5.66 5.55
C HIS A 113 2.89 -7.02 5.05
N HIS A 114 4.00 -7.48 5.63
CA HIS A 114 4.61 -8.77 5.27
C HIS A 114 3.70 -9.93 5.69
N GLY A 115 3.15 -9.85 6.89
CA GLY A 115 2.19 -10.83 7.42
C GLY A 115 0.97 -11.00 6.52
N TRP A 116 0.41 -9.90 6.02
CA TRP A 116 -0.71 -9.91 5.07
C TRP A 116 -0.32 -10.65 3.79
N GLN A 117 0.74 -10.19 3.11
CA GLN A 117 1.13 -10.76 1.81
C GLN A 117 1.39 -12.27 1.87
N THR A 118 2.00 -12.73 2.97
CA THR A 118 2.46 -14.12 3.10
C THR A 118 1.41 -15.08 3.65
N ARG A 119 0.47 -14.62 4.49
CA ARG A 119 -0.44 -15.51 5.24
C ARG A 119 -1.91 -15.36 4.89
N ILE A 120 -2.34 -14.27 4.25
CA ILE A 120 -3.77 -13.95 4.07
C ILE A 120 -4.59 -15.08 3.42
N ALA A 121 -3.97 -15.86 2.53
CA ALA A 121 -4.62 -16.99 1.85
C ALA A 121 -5.05 -18.13 2.79
N GLY A 122 -4.38 -18.29 3.94
CA GLY A 122 -4.69 -19.34 4.92
C GLY A 122 -5.46 -18.83 6.15
N LEU A 123 -5.84 -17.56 6.20
CA LEU A 123 -6.57 -16.99 7.32
C LEU A 123 -8.08 -17.12 7.10
N ASP A 124 -8.80 -17.51 8.15
CA ASP A 124 -10.26 -17.40 8.19
C ASP A 124 -10.72 -15.95 8.41
N GLN A 125 -12.02 -15.70 8.21
CA GLN A 125 -12.59 -14.36 8.34
C GLN A 125 -12.31 -13.75 9.72
N ALA A 126 -12.41 -14.53 10.81
CA ALA A 126 -12.19 -14.04 12.16
C ALA A 126 -10.73 -13.60 12.38
N ALA A 127 -9.76 -14.34 11.86
CA ALA A 127 -8.35 -13.99 11.90
C ALA A 127 -8.05 -12.74 11.08
N VAL A 128 -8.64 -12.61 9.88
CA VAL A 128 -8.50 -11.40 9.08
C VAL A 128 -9.11 -10.19 9.79
N THR A 129 -10.31 -10.32 10.38
CA THR A 129 -10.94 -9.24 11.14
C THR A 129 -10.07 -8.78 12.32
N ARG A 130 -9.39 -9.70 13.02
CA ARG A 130 -8.46 -9.32 14.11
C ARG A 130 -7.26 -8.52 13.59
N GLU A 131 -6.66 -8.94 12.47
CA GLU A 131 -5.53 -8.21 11.86
C GLU A 131 -5.95 -6.83 11.36
N LEU A 132 -7.11 -6.75 10.67
CA LEU A 132 -7.68 -5.47 10.22
C LEU A 132 -7.98 -4.55 11.41
N ARG A 133 -8.60 -5.06 12.48
CA ARG A 133 -8.95 -4.28 13.66
C ARG A 133 -7.74 -3.65 14.33
N ARG A 134 -6.64 -4.39 14.50
CA ARG A 134 -5.38 -3.86 15.04
C ARG A 134 -4.86 -2.69 14.23
N GLY A 135 -4.82 -2.84 12.90
CA GLY A 135 -4.40 -1.78 12.00
C GLY A 135 -5.33 -0.57 12.02
N TRP A 136 -6.64 -0.83 11.97
CA TRP A 136 -7.68 0.17 11.92
C TRP A 136 -7.70 1.05 13.17
N GLU A 137 -7.73 0.43 14.35
CA GLU A 137 -7.72 1.13 15.63
C GLU A 137 -6.41 1.90 15.83
N ARG A 138 -5.27 1.30 15.44
CA ARG A 138 -3.97 1.99 15.55
C ARG A 138 -3.94 3.23 14.66
N LEU A 139 -4.36 3.10 13.41
CA LEU A 139 -4.37 4.21 12.46
C LEU A 139 -5.37 5.29 12.91
N ALA A 140 -6.56 4.89 13.34
CA ALA A 140 -7.58 5.80 13.86
C ALA A 140 -7.07 6.60 15.07
N GLY A 141 -6.40 5.94 16.01
CA GLY A 141 -5.80 6.58 17.18
C GLY A 141 -4.66 7.55 16.82
N ILE A 142 -3.97 7.34 15.70
CA ILE A 142 -2.92 8.27 15.23
C ILE A 142 -3.52 9.52 14.62
N ILE A 143 -4.55 9.38 13.77
CA ILE A 143 -5.15 10.50 13.02
C ILE A 143 -6.33 11.18 13.72
N GLY A 144 -6.82 10.62 14.84
CA GLY A 144 -7.91 11.18 15.64
C GLY A 144 -9.30 11.04 15.01
N ARG A 145 -9.44 10.24 13.95
CA ARG A 145 -10.68 9.95 13.23
C ARG A 145 -10.63 8.56 12.60
N LEU A 146 -11.74 8.04 12.09
CA LEU A 146 -11.72 6.78 11.35
C LEU A 146 -10.93 6.93 10.04
N PRO A 147 -10.14 5.90 9.63
CA PRO A 147 -9.58 5.83 8.28
C PRO A 147 -10.68 5.89 7.22
N ASP A 148 -10.38 6.53 6.09
CA ASP A 148 -11.33 6.78 5.01
C ASP A 148 -11.60 5.54 4.16
N SER A 149 -10.58 4.72 3.97
CA SER A 149 -10.55 3.62 3.02
C SER A 149 -9.54 2.56 3.44
N ALA A 150 -9.40 1.51 2.64
CA ALA A 150 -8.32 0.55 2.82
C ALA A 150 -7.88 -0.07 1.50
N ALA A 151 -6.64 -0.56 1.45
CA ALA A 151 -6.08 -1.21 0.28
C ALA A 151 -5.27 -2.43 0.68
N ALA A 152 -5.36 -3.51 -0.10
CA ALA A 152 -4.66 -4.74 0.20
C ALA A 152 -3.20 -4.73 -0.29
N PRO A 153 -2.22 -5.08 0.57
CA PRO A 153 -0.85 -5.33 0.16
C PRO A 153 -0.73 -6.29 -1.03
N ALA A 154 0.04 -5.89 -2.04
CA ALA A 154 0.26 -6.63 -3.28
C ALA A 154 -1.03 -7.05 -4.02
N TRP A 155 -2.13 -6.33 -3.81
CA TRP A 155 -3.46 -6.67 -4.33
C TRP A 155 -3.91 -8.09 -3.96
N ARG A 156 -3.42 -8.62 -2.83
CA ARG A 156 -3.75 -9.96 -2.34
C ARG A 156 -4.94 -9.88 -1.40
N ILE A 157 -6.09 -10.35 -1.88
CA ILE A 157 -7.33 -10.38 -1.13
C ILE A 157 -8.01 -11.75 -1.29
N THR A 158 -8.79 -12.17 -0.31
CA THR A 158 -9.58 -13.42 -0.30
C THR A 158 -11.04 -13.12 -0.01
N ASP A 159 -11.94 -14.06 -0.29
CA ASP A 159 -13.37 -13.96 0.06
C ASP A 159 -13.57 -13.71 1.57
N ALA A 160 -12.79 -14.40 2.41
CA ALA A 160 -12.80 -14.19 3.85
C ALA A 160 -12.36 -12.76 4.24
N ALA A 161 -11.36 -12.21 3.54
CA ALA A 161 -10.91 -10.85 3.77
C ALA A 161 -11.91 -9.80 3.25
N LEU A 162 -12.52 -10.03 2.09
CA LEU A 162 -13.59 -9.19 1.55
C LEU A 162 -14.79 -9.14 2.51
N ALA A 163 -15.21 -10.29 3.04
CA ALA A 163 -16.27 -10.36 4.05
C ALA A 163 -15.86 -9.68 5.37
N ALA A 164 -14.61 -9.82 5.80
CA ALA A 164 -14.10 -9.14 6.99
C ALA A 164 -14.11 -7.60 6.87
N ARG A 165 -13.93 -7.07 5.65
CA ARG A 165 -13.93 -5.62 5.40
C ARG A 165 -15.28 -4.96 5.67
N GLU A 166 -16.39 -5.67 5.50
CA GLU A 166 -17.73 -5.12 5.77
C GLU A 166 -17.92 -4.60 7.21
N ALA A 167 -17.13 -5.10 8.16
CA ALA A 167 -17.13 -4.65 9.54
C ALA A 167 -16.44 -3.29 9.78
N PHE A 168 -15.77 -2.73 8.77
CA PHE A 168 -15.01 -1.47 8.86
C PHE A 168 -15.63 -0.43 7.93
N PRO A 169 -16.04 0.75 8.41
CA PRO A 169 -16.81 1.72 7.61
C PRO A 169 -15.93 2.49 6.61
N CYS A 170 -15.36 1.78 5.63
CA CYS A 170 -14.60 2.35 4.53
C CYS A 170 -15.54 2.99 3.51
N ARG A 171 -15.18 4.16 2.98
CA ARG A 171 -15.86 4.78 1.84
C ARG A 171 -15.74 3.92 0.57
N TYR A 172 -14.57 3.30 0.42
CA TYR A 172 -14.25 2.32 -0.62
C TYR A 172 -13.02 1.52 -0.18
N ASN A 173 -12.74 0.44 -0.91
CA ASN A 173 -11.48 -0.29 -0.81
C ASN A 173 -10.76 -0.32 -2.16
N SER A 174 -9.44 -0.44 -2.14
CA SER A 174 -8.61 -0.54 -3.34
C SER A 174 -7.79 -1.83 -3.29
N ASP A 175 -8.45 -2.98 -3.30
CA ASP A 175 -7.78 -4.26 -3.01
C ASP A 175 -7.21 -4.96 -4.23
N CYS A 176 -7.53 -4.51 -5.43
CA CYS A 176 -7.28 -5.27 -6.64
C CYS A 176 -6.82 -4.40 -7.82
N ARG A 177 -6.31 -5.10 -8.83
CA ARG A 177 -6.18 -4.60 -10.19
C ARG A 177 -7.54 -4.71 -10.89
N GLY A 178 -7.82 -3.78 -11.79
CA GLY A 178 -9.10 -3.77 -12.49
C GLY A 178 -9.19 -2.65 -13.51
N ARG A 179 -10.41 -2.36 -13.95
CA ARG A 179 -10.68 -1.38 -15.00
C ARG A 179 -11.69 -0.30 -14.62
N SER A 180 -12.55 -0.58 -13.65
CA SER A 180 -13.60 0.32 -13.19
C SER A 180 -14.02 -0.07 -11.77
N ALA A 181 -14.69 0.85 -11.08
CA ALA A 181 -15.24 0.55 -9.77
C ALA A 181 -16.32 -0.53 -9.83
N PHE A 182 -16.43 -1.36 -8.78
CA PHE A 182 -17.39 -2.45 -8.71
C PHE A 182 -17.70 -2.86 -7.27
N TYR A 183 -18.81 -3.55 -7.06
CA TYR A 183 -19.10 -4.24 -5.80
C TYR A 183 -18.65 -5.71 -5.91
N PRO A 184 -17.75 -6.19 -5.03
CA PRO A 184 -17.25 -7.56 -5.11
C PRO A 184 -18.37 -8.54 -4.77
N VAL A 185 -18.34 -9.72 -5.40
CA VAL A 185 -19.32 -10.79 -5.17
C VAL A 185 -18.60 -11.94 -4.49
N VAL A 186 -19.09 -12.34 -3.30
CA VAL A 186 -18.58 -13.48 -2.54
C VAL A 186 -19.72 -14.48 -2.36
N ASN A 187 -19.50 -15.74 -2.72
CA ASN A 187 -20.52 -16.81 -2.67
C ASN A 187 -21.85 -16.41 -3.34
N GLY A 188 -21.78 -15.75 -4.50
CA GLY A 188 -22.94 -15.29 -5.26
C GLY A 188 -23.68 -14.09 -4.67
N ARG A 189 -23.16 -13.48 -3.59
CA ARG A 189 -23.74 -12.29 -2.96
C ARG A 189 -22.86 -11.06 -3.19
N PRO A 190 -23.39 -9.96 -3.74
CA PRO A 190 -22.64 -8.70 -3.77
C PRO A 190 -22.45 -8.18 -2.36
N LEU A 191 -21.24 -7.76 -2.03
CA LEU A 191 -20.93 -7.06 -0.79
C LEU A 191 -21.25 -5.57 -0.93
N SER A 192 -21.39 -4.90 0.21
CA SER A 192 -21.82 -3.49 0.29
C SER A 192 -20.70 -2.47 0.07
N GLN A 193 -19.43 -2.90 0.10
CA GLN A 193 -18.29 -1.99 -0.01
C GLN A 193 -17.75 -1.91 -1.44
N LEU A 194 -17.70 -0.67 -1.95
CA LEU A 194 -17.18 -0.37 -3.27
C LEU A 194 -15.69 -0.71 -3.37
N GLN A 195 -15.28 -1.35 -4.46
CA GLN A 195 -13.89 -1.50 -4.86
C GLN A 195 -13.55 -0.45 -5.92
N ILE A 196 -12.51 0.34 -5.68
CA ILE A 196 -11.86 1.21 -6.67
C ILE A 196 -10.49 0.61 -6.98
N PRO A 197 -10.36 -0.19 -8.05
CA PRO A 197 -9.12 -0.88 -8.37
C PRO A 197 -8.05 0.09 -8.88
N THR A 198 -6.77 -0.31 -8.79
CA THR A 198 -5.72 0.37 -9.55
C THR A 198 -5.76 -0.08 -11.00
N THR A 199 -5.66 0.88 -11.93
CA THR A 199 -5.82 0.68 -13.37
C THR A 199 -4.51 0.85 -14.16
N LEU A 200 -3.52 1.50 -13.55
CA LEU A 200 -2.21 1.74 -14.14
C LEU A 200 -1.12 0.89 -13.48
N PRO A 201 -0.07 0.52 -14.23
CA PRO A 201 1.07 -0.21 -13.70
C PRO A 201 1.91 0.67 -12.76
N THR A 202 2.64 0.02 -11.85
CA THR A 202 3.62 0.68 -10.99
C THR A 202 4.97 0.80 -11.68
N TYR A 203 5.82 1.67 -11.14
CA TYR A 203 7.20 1.85 -11.62
C TYR A 203 7.97 0.53 -11.75
N ASP A 204 7.87 -0.34 -10.75
CA ASP A 204 8.62 -1.59 -10.72
C ASP A 204 8.08 -2.69 -11.64
N GLU A 205 6.87 -2.52 -12.18
CA GLU A 205 6.31 -3.39 -13.21
C GLU A 205 6.80 -3.03 -14.62
N LEU A 206 7.11 -1.76 -14.86
CA LEU A 206 7.49 -1.27 -16.19
C LEU A 206 9.00 -1.23 -16.43
N ILE A 207 9.77 -0.86 -15.40
CA ILE A 207 11.20 -0.56 -15.54
C ILE A 207 12.01 -1.80 -15.88
N GLY A 208 12.81 -1.71 -16.93
CA GLY A 208 13.67 -2.81 -17.41
C GLY A 208 12.91 -3.94 -18.12
N ALA A 209 11.59 -3.77 -18.31
CA ALA A 209 10.76 -4.66 -19.11
C ALA A 209 10.25 -3.94 -20.36
N SER A 210 9.59 -2.79 -20.19
CA SER A 210 8.98 -2.01 -21.29
C SER A 210 9.53 -0.60 -21.39
N VAL A 211 10.11 -0.05 -20.32
CA VAL A 211 10.60 1.34 -20.28
C VAL A 211 11.92 1.48 -19.50
N THR A 212 12.60 2.60 -19.72
CA THR A 212 13.75 3.08 -18.93
C THR A 212 13.28 4.14 -17.91
N PRO A 213 14.11 4.49 -16.90
CA PRO A 213 13.77 5.58 -15.98
C PRO A 213 13.45 6.90 -16.68
N GLU A 214 14.15 7.20 -17.77
CA GLU A 214 13.99 8.44 -18.54
C GLU A 214 12.68 8.46 -19.34
N THR A 215 12.20 7.30 -19.79
CA THR A 215 11.00 7.15 -20.62
C THR A 215 9.74 6.77 -19.81
N TYR A 216 9.90 6.51 -18.52
CA TYR A 216 8.82 6.03 -17.66
C TYR A 216 7.63 6.99 -17.57
N ASN A 217 7.90 8.28 -17.36
CA ASN A 217 6.84 9.28 -17.16
C ASN A 217 5.98 9.42 -18.42
N ASP A 218 6.62 9.58 -19.58
CA ASP A 218 5.91 9.73 -20.86
C ASP A 218 5.10 8.48 -21.19
N TYR A 219 5.66 7.30 -20.94
CA TYR A 219 4.95 6.04 -21.13
C TYR A 219 3.73 5.93 -20.21
N LEU A 220 3.88 6.20 -18.92
CA LEU A 220 2.78 6.14 -17.95
C LEU A 220 1.66 7.13 -18.31
N LEU A 221 2.03 8.36 -18.69
CA LEU A 221 1.08 9.39 -19.12
C LEU A 221 0.33 8.97 -20.40
N GLY A 222 1.00 8.27 -21.32
CA GLY A 222 0.39 7.71 -22.53
C GLY A 222 -0.65 6.61 -22.28
N LEU A 223 -0.69 6.01 -21.08
CA LEU A 223 -1.68 4.99 -20.72
C LEU A 223 -3.02 5.57 -20.24
N PHE A 224 -3.08 6.88 -19.96
CA PHE A 224 -4.30 7.51 -19.49
C PHE A 224 -5.37 7.54 -20.58
N GLN A 225 -6.59 7.14 -20.23
CA GLN A 225 -7.73 7.10 -21.14
C GLN A 225 -8.86 7.97 -20.58
N PRO A 226 -9.29 9.03 -21.30
CA PRO A 226 -10.40 9.86 -20.84
C PRO A 226 -11.68 9.04 -20.60
N GLY A 227 -12.34 9.28 -19.46
CA GLY A 227 -13.59 8.59 -19.10
C GLY A 227 -13.42 7.16 -18.58
N ARG A 228 -12.20 6.78 -18.18
CA ARG A 228 -11.89 5.49 -17.53
C ARG A 228 -11.10 5.70 -16.24
#